data_AF-A0ABD4RVY2-F1
#
_entry.id   AF-A0ABD4RVY2-F1
#
_cell.length_a   1.000
_cell.length_b   1.000
_cell.length_c   1.000
_cell.angle_alpha   90.00
_cell.angle_beta   90.00
_cell.angle_gamma   90.00
#
_symmetry.space_group_name_H-M   'P 1'
#
loop_
_entity.id
_entity.type
_entity.pdbx_description
1 polymer ?
#
loop_
_entity_poly.entity_id
_entity_poly.type
_entity_poly.pdbx_seq_one_letter_code
_entity_poly.pdbx_strand_id
1 'polypeptide(L)' 'MEINQIEKMRTNNKRFIIALTEEKKKYLTNRGFSFVNENKCGEESFYLFENKPTEILNFNKEDFKDMRFSDVMFI' A
#
# COMPACT_ATOMS: atom_id res chain seq x y z
N MET A 1 -11.72 10.50 16.19
CA MET A 1 -11.78 9.01 16.15
C MET A 1 -10.81 8.49 15.08
N GLU A 2 -9.55 8.94 15.11
CA GLU A 2 -8.51 8.63 14.11
C GLU A 2 -7.28 7.94 14.74
N ILE A 3 -7.00 8.23 16.01
CA ILE A 3 -5.89 7.66 16.79
C ILE A 3 -5.90 6.12 16.78
N ASN A 4 -7.08 5.49 16.91
CA ASN A 4 -7.21 4.04 16.94
C ASN A 4 -6.86 3.33 15.61
N GLN A 5 -6.95 4.01 14.47
CA GLN A 5 -6.58 3.40 13.18
C GLN A 5 -5.07 3.45 12.96
N ILE A 6 -4.43 4.55 13.36
CA ILE A 6 -2.97 4.73 13.28
C ILE A 6 -2.24 3.75 14.23
N GLU A 7 -2.74 3.58 15.45
CA GLU A 7 -2.18 2.58 16.38
C GLU A 7 -2.40 1.13 15.89
N LYS A 8 -3.54 0.85 15.23
CA LYS A 8 -3.78 -0.45 14.58
C LYS A 8 -2.84 -0.70 13.38
N MET A 9 -2.45 0.33 12.63
CA MET A 9 -1.47 0.19 11.55
C MET A 9 -0.04 0.02 12.10
N ARG A 10 0.31 0.65 13.23
CA ARG A 10 1.59 0.39 13.93
C ARG A 10 1.70 -1.04 14.47
N THR A 11 0.59 -1.66 14.86
CA THR A 11 0.55 -3.03 15.41
C THR A 11 0.35 -4.09 14.33
N ASN A 12 -0.31 -3.78 13.20
CA ASN A 12 -0.36 -4.64 12.02
C ASN A 12 0.81 -4.33 11.09
N ASN A 13 1.90 -5.09 11.24
CA ASN A 13 3.15 -5.04 10.48
C ASN A 13 3.02 -5.43 8.99
N LYS A 14 1.96 -4.97 8.30
CA LYS A 14 1.71 -5.23 6.89
C LYS A 14 2.89 -4.75 6.06
N ARG A 15 3.68 -5.69 5.57
CA ARG A 15 4.96 -5.46 4.89
C ARG A 15 4.82 -4.91 3.49
N PHE A 16 3.65 -5.02 2.90
CA PHE A 16 3.42 -4.64 1.51
C PHE A 16 2.19 -3.77 1.32
N ILE A 17 2.29 -2.90 0.34
CA ILE A 17 1.20 -2.08 -0.19
C ILE A 17 0.93 -2.55 -1.61
N ILE A 18 -0.33 -2.76 -1.94
CA ILE A 18 -0.79 -3.11 -3.28
C ILE A 18 -1.57 -1.91 -3.81
N ALA A 19 -1.06 -1.28 -4.86
CA ALA A 19 -1.80 -0.27 -5.62
C ALA A 19 -2.55 -0.94 -6.77
N LEU A 20 -3.84 -0.63 -6.92
CA LEU A 20 -4.72 -1.22 -7.92
C LEU A 20 -4.83 -0.38 -9.20
N THR A 21 -4.20 0.79 -9.23
CA THR A 21 -4.22 1.71 -10.38
C THR A 21 -2.83 2.29 -10.65
N GLU A 22 -2.57 2.64 -11.92
CA GLU A 22 -1.37 3.37 -12.34
C GLU A 22 -1.22 4.71 -11.60
N GLU A 23 -2.32 5.37 -11.26
CA GLU A 23 -2.30 6.60 -10.47
C GLU A 23 -1.74 6.36 -9.07
N LYS A 24 -2.22 5.30 -8.38
CA LYS A 24 -1.71 4.96 -7.04
C LYS A 24 -0.27 4.44 -7.07
N LYS A 25 0.13 3.74 -8.15
CA LYS A 25 1.53 3.39 -8.40
C LYS A 25 2.41 4.65 -8.42
N LYS A 26 2.04 5.65 -9.24
CA LYS A 26 2.78 6.94 -9.32
C LYS A 26 2.81 7.67 -7.99
N TYR A 27 1.67 7.71 -7.29
CA TYR A 27 1.55 8.31 -5.97
C TYR A 27 2.54 7.69 -4.96
N LEU A 28 2.59 6.36 -4.89
CA LEU A 28 3.52 5.63 -3.99
C LEU A 28 4.99 5.85 -4.38
N THR A 29 5.31 5.79 -5.68
CA THR A 29 6.68 6.07 -6.16
C THR A 29 7.12 7.48 -5.75
N ASN A 30 6.26 8.49 -5.94
CA ASN A 30 6.55 9.89 -5.59
C ASN A 30 6.72 10.10 -4.08
N ARG A 31 6.10 9.24 -3.26
CA ARG A 31 6.27 9.23 -1.79
C ARG A 31 7.49 8.42 -1.34
N GLY A 32 8.26 7.85 -2.27
CA GLY A 32 9.50 7.13 -1.96
C GLY A 32 9.30 5.71 -1.43
N PHE A 33 8.18 5.07 -1.76
CA PHE A 33 7.99 3.63 -1.52
C PHE A 33 8.76 2.81 -2.56
N SER A 34 9.36 1.71 -2.11
CA SER A 34 10.10 0.79 -2.98
C SER A 34 9.13 -0.07 -3.79
N PHE A 35 9.14 0.10 -5.11
CA PHE A 35 8.39 -0.79 -6.01
C PHE A 35 9.04 -2.18 -6.04
N VAL A 36 8.23 -3.22 -5.88
CA VAL A 36 8.66 -4.63 -5.85
C VAL A 36 8.40 -5.31 -7.18
N ASN A 37 7.12 -5.34 -7.60
CA ASN A 37 6.72 -6.02 -8.82
C ASN A 37 5.36 -5.53 -9.33
N GLU A 38 5.10 -5.77 -10.62
CA GLU A 38 3.79 -5.66 -11.25
C GLU A 38 3.25 -7.06 -11.51
N ASN A 39 2.00 -7.29 -11.12
CA ASN A 39 1.29 -8.53 -11.35
C ASN A 39 0.01 -8.26 -12.14
N LYS A 40 -0.42 -9.25 -12.92
CA LYS A 40 -1.62 -9.16 -13.75
C LYS A 40 -2.64 -10.22 -13.35
N CYS A 41 -3.90 -9.84 -13.25
CA CYS A 41 -5.03 -10.74 -13.07
C CYS A 41 -6.06 -10.42 -14.16
N GLY A 42 -5.97 -11.16 -15.27
CA GLY A 42 -6.74 -10.85 -16.48
C GLY A 42 -6.26 -9.54 -17.11
N GLU A 43 -7.20 -8.62 -17.34
CA GLU A 43 -6.92 -7.29 -17.90
C GLU A 43 -6.43 -6.29 -16.84
N GLU A 44 -6.60 -6.61 -15.55
CA GLU A 44 -6.23 -5.74 -14.44
C GLU A 44 -4.77 -5.95 -14.04
N SER A 45 -4.08 -4.85 -13.74
CA SER A 45 -2.71 -4.85 -13.20
C SER A 45 -2.73 -4.32 -11.78
N PHE A 46 -1.92 -4.91 -10.92
CA PHE A 46 -1.70 -4.44 -9.55
C PHE A 46 -0.21 -4.37 -9.24
N TYR A 47 0.15 -3.35 -8.47
CA TYR A 47 1.53 -2.90 -8.26
C TYR A 47 1.89 -3.09 -6.80
N LEU A 48 2.89 -3.92 -6.54
CA LEU A 48 3.35 -4.24 -5.20
C LEU A 48 4.49 -3.30 -4.79
N PHE A 49 4.40 -2.80 -3.56
CA PHE A 49 5.42 -1.96 -2.93
C PHE A 49 5.76 -2.49 -1.55
N GLU A 50 7.00 -2.30 -1.11
CA GLU A 50 7.37 -2.50 0.29
C GLU A 50 6.78 -1.37 1.14
N ASN A 51 6.10 -1.74 2.23
CA ASN A 51 5.64 -0.79 3.22
C ASN A 51 6.79 -0.41 4.16
N LYS A 52 6.74 0.83 4.67
CA LYS A 52 7.65 1.32 5.70
C LYS A 52 6.88 1.42 7.02
N PRO A 53 6.76 0.34 7.82
CA PRO A 53 5.93 0.31 9.03
C PRO A 53 6.42 1.27 10.12
N THR A 54 7.67 1.73 10.04
CA THR A 54 8.27 2.71 10.95
C THR A 54 7.93 4.15 10.61
N GLU A 55 7.43 4.44 9.40
CA GLU A 55 6.96 5.77 9.01
C GLU A 55 5.48 5.92 9.35
N ILE A 56 5.10 7.02 10.00
CA ILE A 56 3.68 7.37 10.17
C ILE A 56 3.16 7.82 8.81
N LEU A 57 2.51 6.90 8.11
CA LEU A 57 1.95 7.16 6.79
C LEU A 57 0.55 7.74 6.95
N ASN A 58 0.43 9.05 6.72
CA ASN A 58 -0.86 9.72 6.60
C ASN A 58 -1.46 9.40 5.23
N PHE A 59 -2.19 8.28 5.15
CA PHE A 59 -3.12 8.00 4.05
C PHE A 59 -4.49 8.55 4.41
N ASN A 60 -5.17 9.16 3.44
CA ASN A 60 -6.55 9.59 3.64
C ASN A 60 -7.50 8.40 3.42
N LYS A 61 -8.79 8.57 3.75
CA LYS A 61 -9.79 7.50 3.57
C LYS A 61 -9.95 7.06 2.11
N GLU A 62 -9.71 7.94 1.15
CA GLU A 62 -9.87 7.65 -0.27
C GLU A 62 -8.72 6.81 -0.82
N ASP A 63 -7.52 6.94 -0.26
CA ASP A 63 -6.36 6.11 -0.60
C ASP A 63 -6.66 4.62 -0.39
N PHE A 64 -7.47 4.27 0.61
CA PHE A 64 -7.86 2.89 0.89
C PHE A 64 -8.83 2.27 -0.12
N LYS A 65 -9.43 3.05 -1.04
CA LYS A 65 -10.28 2.47 -2.10
C LYS A 65 -9.45 1.64 -3.08
N ASP A 66 -8.33 2.22 -3.50
CA ASP A 66 -7.47 1.70 -4.58
C ASP A 66 -6.12 1.19 -4.06
N MET A 67 -5.97 1.09 -2.74
CA MET A 67 -4.82 0.51 -2.08
C MET A 67 -5.23 -0.59 -1.12
N ARG A 68 -4.43 -1.66 -1.06
CA ARG A 68 -4.56 -2.73 -0.08
C ARG A 68 -3.23 -2.89 0.65
N PHE A 69 -3.29 -3.40 1.87
CA PHE A 69 -2.10 -3.68 2.68
C PHE A 69 -2.07 -5.17 2.99
N SER A 70 -0.91 -5.80 2.82
CA SER A 70 -0.71 -7.25 2.97
C SER A 70 0.57 -7.56 3.73
N ASP A 71 0.57 -8.66 4.47
CA ASP A 71 1.79 -9.29 5.01
C ASP A 71 2.39 -10.31 4.04
N VAL A 72 1.63 -10.70 3.02
CA VAL A 72 1.96 -11.76 2.05
C VAL A 72 2.30 -11.13 0.71
N MET A 73 3.42 -11.59 0.13
CA MET A 73 3.80 -11.31 -1.25
C MET A 73 3.06 -12.28 -2.17
N PHE A 74 2.26 -11.75 -3.10
CA PHE A 74 1.63 -12.54 -4.15
C PHE A 74 2.62 -12.66 -5.31
N ILE A 75 3.11 -13.88 -5.56
CA ILE A 75 4.07 -14.25 -6.61
C ILE A 75 3.31 -14.99 -7.70
#